data_AF-A0AAE0IDL9-F1
#
_entry.id   AF-A0AAE0IDL9-F1
#
_cell.length_a   1.000
_cell.length_b   1.000
_cell.length_c   1.000
_cell.angle_alpha   90.00
_cell.angle_beta   90.00
_cell.angle_gamma   90.00
#
_symmetry.space_group_name_H-M   'P 1'
#
loop_
_entity.id
_entity.type
_entity.pdbx_description
1 polymer ?
#
loop_
_entity_poly.entity_id
_entity_poly.type
_entity_poly.pdbx_seq_one_letter_code
_entity_poly.pdbx_strand_id
1 'polypeptide(L)'
;MEGTTIPGTSDNMNEHNPTAPILPISTISDSSSCSDEVDDNDDDLDLNDITPNPYKPSKTLTLTVIRTYDGETIPLTSNLKVLVVKNFPVTQSPVMLIVPLIHEDLHRNTRTVALKLYDRRFGPNFRGDPRPRRRPPPPPQQPSHRSSRFLPNTISSETAYREFVRSGDSAAYAARLLRDKETSITRAGGQIFPSHSYRRRRRRHLTKADRLARFECALQLLAVQQFRTETKAYDRLSDLQGIGIPKVLAHVKFSIAPAADDDDDDDDESFTIYGVIMEKIVGYSLDQLPTHPKAAQPKSEWSRIVQEAVDIAFEINKRGVLMEDCRPQNVLVDQNTRKPFVHDFAQVLFRDDFPEQEDDDEEAEEGEEENDDYGPGLLGEPIDSYDRMVRFLGNTFAIGGVMAKIIKREAQVDLEIRYPDLENISAHLGT
;
A
#
# COMPACT_ATOMS: atom_id res chain seq x y z
N MET A 1 -35.50 -39.37 -69.08
CA MET A 1 -35.08 -38.31 -68.15
C MET A 1 -36.02 -38.36 -66.94
N GLU A 2 -36.23 -39.52 -66.30
CA GLU A 2 -35.31 -40.30 -65.42
C GLU A 2 -35.14 -39.58 -64.06
N GLY A 3 -35.39 -40.19 -62.89
CA GLY A 3 -35.44 -41.63 -62.51
C GLY A 3 -34.05 -42.13 -62.07
N THR A 4 -33.82 -43.00 -61.08
CA THR A 4 -34.66 -43.98 -60.35
C THR A 4 -33.92 -44.46 -59.06
N THR A 5 -34.48 -45.08 -58.01
CA THR A 5 -35.60 -44.76 -57.09
C THR A 5 -35.77 -45.92 -56.08
N ILE A 6 -35.43 -45.72 -54.78
CA ILE A 6 -35.56 -46.65 -53.61
C ILE A 6 -34.94 -48.08 -53.81
N PRO A 7 -35.19 -49.12 -52.97
CA PRO A 7 -35.06 -49.25 -51.50
C PRO A 7 -34.24 -50.49 -51.03
N GLY A 8 -34.03 -50.60 -49.70
CA GLY A 8 -33.90 -51.90 -48.98
C GLY A 8 -32.49 -52.54 -48.91
N THR A 9 -32.25 -53.57 -48.07
CA THR A 9 -33.14 -54.19 -47.05
C THR A 9 -32.30 -54.75 -45.88
N SER A 10 -32.97 -55.14 -44.79
CA SER A 10 -32.41 -55.86 -43.64
C SER A 10 -31.81 -57.22 -43.98
N ASP A 11 -30.93 -57.74 -43.13
CA ASP A 11 -31.17 -59.08 -42.59
C ASP A 11 -30.68 -59.22 -41.12
N ASN A 12 -31.15 -60.27 -40.44
CA ASN A 12 -31.04 -60.44 -38.99
C ASN A 12 -30.87 -61.92 -38.60
N MET A 13 -29.89 -62.27 -37.76
CA MET A 13 -30.02 -63.44 -36.86
C MET A 13 -28.95 -63.52 -35.76
N ASN A 14 -29.41 -64.09 -34.64
CA ASN A 14 -28.73 -64.84 -33.57
C ASN A 14 -27.52 -65.72 -34.07
N GLU A 15 -26.60 -66.22 -33.22
CA GLU A 15 -26.80 -66.70 -31.84
C GLU A 15 -25.48 -66.94 -31.04
N HIS A 16 -25.62 -67.56 -29.86
CA HIS A 16 -24.61 -68.30 -29.06
C HIS A 16 -23.58 -67.50 -28.23
N ASN A 17 -23.95 -67.27 -26.97
CA ASN A 17 -23.05 -67.34 -25.79
C ASN A 17 -22.79 -68.85 -25.50
N PRO A 18 -21.68 -69.32 -24.87
CA PRO A 18 -21.39 -69.01 -23.46
C PRO A 18 -19.92 -69.04 -23.00
N THR A 19 -19.74 -68.77 -21.69
CA THR A 19 -18.64 -69.20 -20.79
C THR A 19 -17.41 -68.30 -20.66
N ALA A 20 -17.07 -67.97 -19.41
CA ALA A 20 -15.81 -67.32 -19.02
C ALA A 20 -14.67 -68.34 -18.88
N PRO A 21 -13.41 -67.85 -18.84
CA PRO A 21 -12.64 -68.08 -17.61
C PRO A 21 -12.10 -66.78 -16.99
N ILE A 22 -11.71 -66.88 -15.71
CA ILE A 22 -11.12 -65.82 -14.89
C ILE A 22 -9.57 -65.96 -14.91
N LEU A 23 -8.86 -64.91 -14.49
CA LEU A 23 -7.41 -64.76 -14.23
C LEU A 23 -6.56 -64.20 -15.38
N PRO A 24 -5.41 -63.55 -15.07
CA PRO A 24 -4.91 -63.11 -13.77
C PRO A 24 -4.86 -61.57 -13.61
N ILE A 25 -4.87 -61.08 -12.37
CA ILE A 25 -4.50 -59.69 -12.08
C ILE A 25 -2.97 -59.57 -12.18
N SER A 26 -2.48 -58.83 -13.18
CA SER A 26 -1.08 -58.43 -13.25
C SER A 26 -0.80 -57.30 -12.26
N THR A 27 -0.08 -57.57 -11.18
CA THR A 27 0.39 -56.55 -10.23
C THR A 27 1.32 -55.56 -10.93
N ILE A 28 0.81 -54.37 -11.26
CA ILE A 28 1.64 -53.19 -11.51
C ILE A 28 2.24 -52.80 -10.16
N SER A 29 3.56 -52.90 -10.05
CA SER A 29 4.30 -52.54 -8.84
C SER A 29 4.46 -51.02 -8.76
N ASP A 30 3.53 -50.36 -8.07
CA ASP A 30 3.67 -48.95 -7.66
C ASP A 30 4.85 -48.80 -6.69
N SER A 31 6.02 -48.46 -7.22
CA SER A 31 7.20 -48.07 -6.43
C SER A 31 8.05 -47.00 -7.11
N SER A 32 7.40 -46.01 -7.73
CA SER A 32 8.03 -44.73 -8.10
C SER A 32 7.68 -43.65 -7.06
N SER A 33 8.15 -43.83 -5.82
CA SER A 33 8.01 -42.83 -4.77
C SER A 33 8.97 -41.65 -5.02
N CYS A 34 8.61 -40.78 -5.97
CA CYS A 34 9.20 -39.46 -6.11
C CYS A 34 8.74 -38.59 -4.94
N SER A 35 9.33 -38.83 -3.77
CA SER A 35 9.41 -37.86 -2.68
C SER A 35 10.35 -36.74 -3.12
N ASP A 36 9.87 -35.89 -4.03
CA ASP A 36 10.49 -34.60 -4.32
C ASP A 36 10.38 -33.76 -3.05
N GLU A 37 11.39 -33.88 -2.18
CA GLU A 37 11.58 -33.00 -1.04
C GLU A 37 11.83 -31.60 -1.60
N VAL A 38 10.77 -30.79 -1.66
CA VAL A 38 10.85 -29.39 -2.07
C VAL A 38 11.70 -28.67 -1.03
N ASP A 39 12.94 -28.40 -1.43
CA ASP A 39 13.98 -27.83 -0.58
C ASP A 39 13.61 -26.40 -0.14
N ASP A 40 12.90 -26.29 0.99
CA ASP A 40 12.46 -25.02 1.60
C ASP A 40 13.67 -24.21 2.15
N ASN A 41 14.93 -24.63 1.88
CA ASN A 41 16.16 -23.88 2.17
C ASN A 41 16.53 -22.82 1.09
N ASP A 42 15.74 -22.67 0.01
CA ASP A 42 15.91 -21.66 -1.08
C ASP A 42 15.82 -20.17 -0.63
N ASP A 43 15.73 -19.92 0.69
CA ASP A 43 15.63 -18.64 1.41
C ASP A 43 17.02 -18.05 1.80
N ASP A 44 18.15 -18.70 1.50
CA ASP A 44 19.51 -18.19 1.76
C ASP A 44 19.86 -16.99 0.84
N LEU A 45 19.86 -15.79 1.41
CA LEU A 45 20.11 -14.53 0.71
C LEU A 45 21.61 -14.27 0.55
N ASP A 46 22.11 -14.29 -0.69
CA ASP A 46 23.45 -13.75 -0.98
C ASP A 46 23.46 -12.23 -0.74
N LEU A 47 24.25 -11.80 0.24
CA LEU A 47 24.40 -10.39 0.59
C LEU A 47 25.07 -9.57 -0.52
N ASN A 48 25.78 -10.21 -1.45
CA ASN A 48 26.39 -9.56 -2.61
C ASN A 48 25.39 -9.29 -3.74
N ASP A 49 24.26 -10.02 -3.79
CA ASP A 49 23.17 -9.79 -4.75
C ASP A 49 22.30 -8.59 -4.37
N ILE A 50 22.38 -8.07 -3.13
CA ILE A 50 21.52 -6.98 -2.66
C ILE A 50 21.79 -5.67 -3.42
N THR A 51 20.74 -5.12 -4.04
CA THR A 51 20.83 -3.90 -4.86
C THR A 51 21.31 -2.70 -4.02
N PRO A 52 22.39 -1.99 -4.43
CA PRO A 52 22.93 -0.87 -3.67
C PRO A 52 21.94 0.30 -3.55
N ASN A 53 21.56 0.66 -2.32
CA ASN A 53 20.69 1.79 -2.06
C ASN A 53 21.37 3.13 -2.47
N PRO A 54 20.79 3.92 -3.40
CA PRO A 54 21.36 5.18 -3.88
C PRO A 54 21.11 6.36 -2.94
N TYR A 55 20.10 6.26 -2.06
CA TYR A 55 19.58 7.34 -1.21
C TYR A 55 20.47 7.58 0.02
N LYS A 56 21.76 7.81 -0.19
CA LYS A 56 22.78 8.01 0.85
C LYS A 56 23.06 9.50 1.07
N PRO A 57 23.28 9.97 2.32
CA PRO A 57 23.70 11.35 2.58
C PRO A 57 24.92 11.76 1.76
N SER A 58 24.98 13.04 1.38
CA SER A 58 26.00 13.61 0.48
C SER A 58 26.03 13.04 -0.94
N LYS A 59 25.00 12.31 -1.38
CA LYS A 59 24.77 11.98 -2.80
C LYS A 59 23.77 12.96 -3.41
N THR A 60 23.94 13.23 -4.70
CA THR A 60 22.99 14.00 -5.51
C THR A 60 22.09 13.06 -6.30
N LEU A 61 20.83 13.46 -6.47
CA LEU A 61 19.89 12.86 -7.41
C LEU A 61 19.53 13.93 -8.46
N THR A 62 19.22 13.49 -9.68
CA THR A 62 18.57 14.34 -10.70
C THR A 62 17.11 13.90 -10.79
N LEU A 63 16.17 14.85 -10.71
CA LEU A 63 14.73 14.60 -10.72
C LEU A 63 14.08 15.40 -11.84
N THR A 64 13.11 14.83 -12.55
CA THR A 64 12.29 15.55 -13.54
C THR A 64 11.04 16.07 -12.84
N VAL A 65 10.82 17.39 -12.82
CA VAL A 65 9.61 17.98 -12.22
C VAL A 65 8.43 17.80 -13.17
N ILE A 66 7.42 17.04 -12.75
CA ILE A 66 6.19 16.77 -13.53
C ILE A 66 5.18 17.90 -13.34
N ARG A 67 5.03 18.37 -12.09
CA ARG A 67 4.10 19.43 -11.67
C ARG A 67 4.72 20.20 -10.52
N THR A 68 4.61 21.52 -10.53
CA THR A 68 4.97 22.38 -9.38
C THR A 68 3.73 23.07 -8.84
N TYR A 69 3.72 23.28 -7.53
CA TYR A 69 2.70 24.00 -6.75
C TYR A 69 3.30 25.25 -6.08
N ASP A 70 4.61 25.24 -5.83
CA ASP A 70 5.40 26.37 -5.34
C ASP A 70 6.56 26.59 -6.33
N GLY A 71 6.31 27.42 -7.36
CA GLY A 71 7.29 27.74 -8.40
C GLY A 71 8.49 28.57 -7.92
N GLU A 72 8.42 29.16 -6.73
CA GLU A 72 9.52 29.91 -6.11
C GLU A 72 10.48 28.95 -5.38
N THR A 73 9.95 27.97 -4.64
CA THR A 73 10.75 26.95 -3.95
C THR A 73 11.19 25.82 -4.88
N ILE A 74 10.38 25.43 -5.87
CA ILE A 74 10.69 24.37 -6.86
C ILE A 74 10.24 24.82 -8.26
N PRO A 75 11.16 25.34 -9.12
CA PRO A 75 10.80 25.70 -10.49
C PRO A 75 10.45 24.47 -11.32
N LEU A 76 9.60 24.65 -12.33
CA LEU A 76 9.31 23.61 -13.32
C LEU A 76 10.55 23.40 -14.22
N THR A 77 11.27 22.30 -14.02
CA THR A 77 12.48 21.96 -14.76
C THR A 77 12.58 20.46 -15.01
N SER A 78 13.13 20.07 -16.16
CA SER A 78 13.38 18.66 -16.51
C SER A 78 14.50 18.02 -15.70
N ASN A 79 15.35 18.82 -15.05
CA ASN A 79 16.60 18.38 -14.41
C ASN A 79 16.85 19.07 -13.06
N LEU A 80 15.94 18.89 -12.11
CA LEU A 80 16.11 19.36 -10.73
C LEU A 80 17.16 18.49 -10.01
N LYS A 81 18.38 19.01 -9.89
CA LYS A 81 19.41 18.39 -9.04
C LYS A 81 19.09 18.64 -7.56
N VAL A 82 19.17 17.61 -6.73
CA VAL A 82 18.94 17.70 -5.28
C VAL A 82 20.06 16.98 -4.52
N LEU A 83 20.49 17.56 -3.40
CA LEU A 83 21.47 16.96 -2.48
C LEU A 83 20.74 16.23 -1.34
N VAL A 84 21.01 14.94 -1.14
CA VAL A 84 20.48 14.17 -0.02
C VAL A 84 21.23 14.54 1.26
N VAL A 85 20.52 15.14 2.21
CA VAL A 85 21.05 15.51 3.55
C VAL A 85 20.87 14.37 4.54
N LYS A 86 19.72 13.70 4.52
CA LYS A 86 19.38 12.59 5.42
C LYS A 86 18.38 11.63 4.75
N ASN A 87 18.46 10.35 5.07
CA ASN A 87 17.47 9.32 4.73
C ASN A 87 16.75 8.84 6.01
N PHE A 88 15.47 8.49 5.91
CA PHE A 88 14.61 8.01 6.99
C PHE A 88 14.07 6.58 6.66
N PRO A 89 14.89 5.53 6.86
CA PRO A 89 14.67 4.17 6.34
C PRO A 89 13.60 3.34 7.09
N VAL A 90 12.63 4.00 7.73
CA VAL A 90 11.57 3.39 8.57
C VAL A 90 10.16 3.67 8.01
N THR A 91 10.08 4.44 6.92
CA THR A 91 8.86 4.86 6.23
C THR A 91 8.40 3.80 5.21
N GLN A 92 7.14 3.81 4.75
CA GLN A 92 6.67 2.76 3.81
C GLN A 92 7.47 2.74 2.50
N SER A 93 7.79 3.93 2.00
CA SER A 93 8.56 4.23 0.80
C SER A 93 9.67 5.23 1.14
N PRO A 94 10.85 5.23 0.47
CA PRO A 94 11.99 6.07 0.85
C PRO A 94 11.69 7.56 1.04
N VAL A 95 11.78 8.03 2.29
CA VAL A 95 11.74 9.45 2.65
C VAL A 95 13.14 10.00 2.92
N MET A 96 13.43 11.17 2.35
CA MET A 96 14.70 11.90 2.49
C MET A 96 14.46 13.35 2.89
N LEU A 97 15.43 13.92 3.61
CA LEU A 97 15.63 15.37 3.67
C LEU A 97 16.60 15.75 2.55
N ILE A 98 16.20 16.68 1.69
CA ILE A 98 17.00 17.14 0.55
C ILE A 98 17.21 18.66 0.57
N VAL A 99 18.20 19.15 -0.17
CA VAL A 99 18.32 20.56 -0.59
C VAL A 99 18.25 20.63 -2.12
N PRO A 100 17.29 21.37 -2.70
CA PRO A 100 17.25 21.65 -4.13
C PRO A 100 18.44 22.52 -4.57
N LEU A 101 19.08 22.18 -5.68
CA LEU A 101 20.24 22.89 -6.24
C LEU A 101 19.80 23.73 -7.46
N ILE A 102 19.02 24.77 -7.18
CA ILE A 102 18.30 25.59 -8.19
C ILE A 102 19.18 26.71 -8.79
N HIS A 103 20.22 27.13 -8.08
CA HIS A 103 21.17 28.15 -8.54
C HIS A 103 22.61 27.69 -8.28
N GLU A 104 23.54 28.16 -9.12
CA GLU A 104 24.99 27.92 -8.95
C GLU A 104 25.53 28.59 -7.67
N ASP A 105 24.92 29.69 -7.25
CA ASP A 105 25.10 30.30 -5.92
C ASP A 105 24.46 29.44 -4.81
N LEU A 106 25.14 28.37 -4.38
CA LEU A 106 24.75 27.51 -3.25
C LEU A 106 24.43 28.29 -1.95
N HIS A 107 24.93 29.52 -1.81
CA HIS A 107 24.87 30.31 -0.58
C HIS A 107 23.54 31.04 -0.35
N ARG A 108 22.64 31.15 -1.33
CA ARG A 108 21.46 32.05 -1.21
C ARG A 108 20.14 31.40 -0.82
N ASN A 109 19.93 30.08 -1.00
CA ASN A 109 18.63 29.48 -0.70
C ASN A 109 18.68 28.00 -0.25
N THR A 110 19.35 27.71 0.87
CA THR A 110 19.50 26.34 1.41
C THR A 110 18.23 25.81 2.12
N ARG A 111 17.03 26.00 1.56
CA ARG A 111 15.77 25.54 2.16
C ARG A 111 15.70 24.01 2.06
N THR A 112 15.91 23.32 3.17
CA THR A 112 15.76 21.86 3.22
C THR A 112 14.29 21.46 3.12
N VAL A 113 13.93 20.59 2.18
CA VAL A 113 12.57 20.08 1.97
C VAL A 113 12.53 18.56 2.09
N ALA A 114 11.36 17.97 2.28
CA ALA A 114 11.19 16.52 2.31
C ALA A 114 10.91 15.98 0.90
N LEU A 115 11.49 14.82 0.58
CA LEU A 115 11.25 14.08 -0.66
C LEU A 115 10.82 12.66 -0.30
N LYS A 116 9.65 12.23 -0.79
CA LYS A 116 9.15 10.85 -0.71
C LYS A 116 9.21 10.24 -2.11
N LEU A 117 9.90 9.10 -2.27
CA LEU A 117 9.99 8.36 -3.53
C LEU A 117 9.31 7.00 -3.40
N TYR A 118 8.46 6.64 -4.36
CA TYR A 118 7.74 5.35 -4.38
C TYR A 118 8.59 4.30 -5.11
N ASP A 119 9.77 4.01 -4.54
CA ASP A 119 10.70 3.03 -5.10
C ASP A 119 10.42 1.63 -4.53
N ARG A 120 9.90 0.73 -5.38
CA ARG A 120 9.59 -0.68 -5.05
C ARG A 120 10.77 -1.46 -4.47
N ARG A 121 12.01 -1.02 -4.69
CA ARG A 121 13.24 -1.73 -4.30
C ARG A 121 13.65 -1.42 -2.86
N PHE A 122 13.31 -0.23 -2.36
CA PHE A 122 13.85 0.31 -1.10
C PHE A 122 12.79 0.70 -0.06
N GLY A 123 11.49 0.50 -0.33
CA GLY A 123 10.44 0.63 0.68
C GLY A 123 10.36 -0.59 1.60
N PRO A 124 10.66 -0.48 2.92
CA PRO A 124 10.69 -1.62 3.83
C PRO A 124 9.32 -2.30 4.01
N ASN A 125 8.23 -1.54 3.99
CA ASN A 125 6.89 -2.10 4.19
C ASN A 125 6.30 -2.71 2.90
N PHE A 126 6.68 -2.22 1.71
CA PHE A 126 6.34 -2.87 0.43
C PHE A 126 6.81 -4.33 0.39
N ARG A 127 8.04 -4.59 0.88
CA ARG A 127 8.73 -5.88 0.76
C ARG A 127 8.73 -6.71 2.04
N GLY A 128 7.84 -6.40 2.98
CA GLY A 128 7.69 -7.16 4.22
C GLY A 128 7.07 -8.54 3.97
N ASP A 129 7.68 -9.60 4.50
CA ASP A 129 7.20 -10.97 4.31
C ASP A 129 5.82 -11.18 4.96
N PRO A 130 4.82 -11.53 4.16
CA PRO A 130 3.45 -11.74 4.61
C PRO A 130 3.24 -13.03 5.41
N ARG A 131 4.26 -13.86 5.73
CA ARG A 131 4.11 -15.16 6.41
C ARG A 131 3.35 -14.97 7.74
N PRO A 132 2.05 -15.37 7.84
CA PRO A 132 1.35 -15.33 9.11
C PRO A 132 2.11 -16.24 10.06
N ARG A 133 2.32 -15.77 11.29
CA ARG A 133 3.25 -16.39 12.24
C ARG A 133 2.74 -17.77 12.66
N ARG A 134 3.15 -18.81 11.92
CA ARG A 134 2.95 -20.24 12.25
C ARG A 134 3.70 -20.70 13.51
N ARG A 135 4.46 -19.82 14.15
CA ARG A 135 5.03 -20.01 15.48
C ARG A 135 4.38 -18.99 16.43
N PRO A 136 3.99 -19.38 17.65
CA PRO A 136 3.52 -18.42 18.66
C PRO A 136 4.60 -17.36 18.94
N PRO A 137 4.23 -16.18 19.47
CA PRO A 137 5.22 -15.18 19.87
C PRO A 137 6.20 -15.78 20.90
N PRO A 138 7.49 -15.40 20.86
CA PRO A 138 8.44 -15.81 21.89
C PRO A 138 8.00 -15.26 23.27
N PRO A 139 8.38 -15.94 24.37
CA PRO A 139 8.01 -15.50 25.71
C PRO A 139 8.53 -14.08 26.00
N PRO A 140 7.82 -13.29 26.84
CA PRO A 140 7.96 -11.83 26.92
C PRO A 140 9.26 -11.31 27.57
N GLN A 141 10.27 -12.17 27.77
CA GLN A 141 11.54 -11.83 28.43
C GLN A 141 12.68 -11.49 27.45
N GLN A 142 12.46 -11.59 26.13
CA GLN A 142 13.38 -11.06 25.13
C GLN A 142 12.74 -9.85 24.42
N PRO A 143 13.49 -8.76 24.17
CA PRO A 143 12.99 -7.65 23.38
C PRO A 143 12.74 -8.15 21.96
N SER A 144 11.46 -8.35 21.62
CA SER A 144 11.10 -8.86 20.30
C SER A 144 11.42 -7.79 19.27
N HIS A 145 12.58 -7.88 18.62
CA HIS A 145 12.79 -7.28 17.31
C HIS A 145 11.72 -7.88 16.40
N ARG A 146 10.61 -7.14 16.20
CA ARG A 146 9.43 -7.57 15.44
C ARG A 146 9.72 -7.53 13.93
N SER A 147 10.87 -8.05 13.52
CA SER A 147 11.25 -8.20 12.13
C SER A 147 10.19 -9.05 11.43
N SER A 148 9.37 -8.38 10.62
CA SER A 148 8.89 -9.01 9.40
C SER A 148 10.14 -9.38 8.59
N ARG A 149 10.19 -10.55 7.96
CA ARG A 149 11.36 -10.86 7.11
C ARG A 149 11.30 -9.87 5.94
N PHE A 150 12.16 -8.87 5.93
CA PHE A 150 12.27 -7.97 4.78
C PHE A 150 12.91 -8.74 3.64
N LEU A 151 12.22 -8.86 2.51
CA LEU A 151 12.79 -9.41 1.28
C LEU A 151 13.51 -8.26 0.56
N PRO A 152 14.85 -8.19 0.54
CA PRO A 152 15.55 -7.12 -0.17
C PRO A 152 15.23 -7.15 -1.68
N ASN A 153 15.49 -6.05 -2.37
CA ASN A 153 15.67 -6.09 -3.82
C ASN A 153 17.09 -6.56 -4.12
N THR A 154 17.22 -7.41 -5.14
CA THR A 154 18.51 -7.98 -5.53
C THR A 154 18.72 -7.81 -7.03
N ILE A 155 19.97 -7.94 -7.49
CA ILE A 155 20.31 -7.84 -8.91
C ILE A 155 19.61 -8.97 -9.67
N SER A 156 19.50 -10.17 -9.09
CA SER A 156 18.69 -11.26 -9.62
C SER A 156 17.20 -10.89 -9.76
N SER A 157 16.59 -10.24 -8.76
CA SER A 157 15.16 -9.89 -8.82
C SER A 157 14.88 -8.72 -9.76
N GLU A 158 15.79 -7.75 -9.83
CA GLU A 158 15.75 -6.63 -10.80
C GLU A 158 15.95 -7.11 -12.23
N THR A 159 16.86 -8.06 -12.48
CA THR A 159 17.09 -8.66 -13.81
C THR A 159 15.87 -9.43 -14.29
N ALA A 160 15.32 -10.33 -13.45
CA ALA A 160 14.10 -11.07 -13.78
C ALA A 160 12.90 -10.14 -14.04
N TYR A 161 12.79 -9.02 -13.33
CA TYR A 161 11.76 -8.02 -13.60
C TYR A 161 11.95 -7.34 -14.97
N ARG A 162 13.19 -6.94 -15.31
CA ARG A 162 13.51 -6.31 -16.60
C ARG A 162 13.19 -7.23 -17.78
N GLU A 163 13.53 -8.50 -17.68
CA GLU A 163 13.20 -9.52 -18.69
C GLU A 163 11.67 -9.68 -18.85
N PHE A 164 10.93 -9.69 -17.74
CA PHE A 164 9.47 -9.82 -17.70
C PHE A 164 8.70 -8.57 -18.17
N VAL A 165 9.34 -7.40 -18.17
CA VAL A 165 8.84 -6.19 -18.86
C VAL A 165 9.14 -6.28 -20.35
N ARG A 166 10.38 -6.60 -20.73
CA ARG A 166 10.80 -6.73 -22.14
C ARG A 166 10.08 -7.85 -22.91
N SER A 167 9.55 -8.88 -22.23
CA SER A 167 8.68 -9.90 -22.84
C SER A 167 7.23 -9.46 -23.05
N GLY A 168 6.80 -8.32 -22.47
CA GLY A 168 5.42 -7.85 -22.45
C GLY A 168 4.51 -8.55 -21.42
N ASP A 169 5.01 -9.57 -20.70
CA ASP A 169 4.21 -10.30 -19.69
C ASP A 169 3.81 -9.41 -18.51
N SER A 170 4.61 -8.39 -18.17
CA SER A 170 4.35 -7.42 -17.09
C SER A 170 2.98 -6.75 -17.25
N ALA A 171 2.65 -6.26 -18.45
CA ALA A 171 1.41 -5.54 -18.73
C ALA A 171 0.18 -6.45 -18.58
N ALA A 172 0.24 -7.65 -19.16
CA ALA A 172 -0.82 -8.65 -19.03
C ALA A 172 -1.03 -9.11 -17.57
N TYR A 173 0.06 -9.19 -16.81
CA TYR A 173 0.03 -9.55 -15.39
C TYR A 173 -0.51 -8.41 -14.51
N ALA A 174 -0.08 -7.17 -14.73
CA ALA A 174 -0.55 -5.98 -14.03
C ALA A 174 -2.04 -5.71 -14.30
N ALA A 175 -2.48 -5.79 -15.56
CA ALA A 175 -3.89 -5.66 -15.92
C ALA A 175 -4.76 -6.74 -15.26
N ARG A 176 -4.23 -7.95 -15.06
CA ARG A 176 -4.92 -8.97 -14.24
C ARG A 176 -4.93 -8.60 -12.75
N LEU A 177 -3.82 -8.12 -12.17
CA LEU A 177 -3.78 -7.71 -10.77
C LEU A 177 -4.81 -6.59 -10.47
N LEU A 178 -5.02 -5.67 -11.41
CA LEU A 178 -6.05 -4.63 -11.28
C LEU A 178 -7.47 -5.22 -11.26
N ARG A 179 -7.80 -6.21 -12.10
CA ARG A 179 -9.10 -6.92 -12.05
C ARG A 179 -9.27 -7.81 -10.82
N ASP A 180 -8.21 -8.54 -10.42
CA ASP A 180 -8.15 -9.29 -9.15
C ASP A 180 -8.34 -8.33 -7.95
N LYS A 181 -7.91 -7.05 -8.04
CA LYS A 181 -8.11 -5.99 -7.03
C LYS A 181 -9.55 -5.48 -7.02
N GLU A 182 -10.05 -5.03 -8.16
CA GLU A 182 -11.40 -4.48 -8.37
C GLU A 182 -12.49 -5.42 -7.82
N THR A 183 -12.40 -6.71 -8.16
CA THR A 183 -13.29 -7.79 -7.65
C THR A 183 -13.10 -8.15 -6.16
N SER A 184 -12.24 -7.42 -5.44
CA SER A 184 -11.99 -7.57 -3.99
C SER A 184 -12.26 -6.31 -3.16
N ILE A 185 -12.43 -5.15 -3.79
CA ILE A 185 -12.86 -3.90 -3.12
C ILE A 185 -14.20 -4.13 -2.44
N THR A 186 -15.14 -4.76 -3.14
CA THR A 186 -16.49 -5.17 -2.70
C THR A 186 -16.55 -6.15 -1.51
N ARG A 187 -15.42 -6.50 -0.89
CA ARG A 187 -15.35 -7.43 0.25
C ARG A 187 -14.38 -7.05 1.36
N ALA A 188 -13.31 -6.31 1.10
CA ALA A 188 -12.26 -6.05 2.10
C ALA A 188 -11.33 -4.86 1.79
N GLY A 189 -11.84 -3.76 1.20
CA GLY A 189 -11.03 -2.56 0.90
C GLY A 189 -10.00 -2.72 -0.23
N GLY A 190 -9.84 -3.94 -0.77
CA GLY A 190 -9.19 -4.22 -2.05
C GLY A 190 -7.79 -3.64 -2.23
N GLN A 191 -6.88 -3.73 -1.25
CA GLN A 191 -5.48 -3.42 -1.49
C GLN A 191 -4.81 -4.43 -2.43
N ILE A 192 -3.88 -3.98 -3.27
CA ILE A 192 -2.97 -4.89 -3.99
C ILE A 192 -2.01 -5.48 -2.96
N PHE A 193 -2.01 -6.81 -2.87
CA PHE A 193 -1.17 -7.55 -1.93
C PHE A 193 -0.07 -8.32 -2.69
N PRO A 194 1.15 -7.76 -2.88
CA PRO A 194 2.26 -8.41 -3.59
C PRO A 194 2.60 -9.79 -3.01
N SER A 195 2.41 -9.92 -1.70
CA SER A 195 2.36 -11.17 -0.94
C SER A 195 1.65 -12.34 -1.63
N HIS A 196 0.51 -12.10 -2.27
CA HIS A 196 -0.30 -13.11 -2.92
C HIS A 196 0.23 -13.53 -4.30
N SER A 197 1.09 -12.72 -4.94
CA SER A 197 1.81 -13.11 -6.16
C SER A 197 2.83 -14.21 -5.85
N TYR A 198 3.70 -13.96 -4.87
CA TYR A 198 4.73 -14.90 -4.38
C TYR A 198 4.12 -16.17 -3.77
N ARG A 199 2.91 -16.07 -3.19
CA ARG A 199 2.29 -17.14 -2.40
C ARG A 199 1.53 -18.24 -3.13
N ARG A 200 1.14 -18.10 -4.40
CA ARG A 200 0.28 -19.10 -5.06
C ARG A 200 1.04 -20.40 -5.42
N ARG A 201 1.50 -21.14 -4.39
CA ARG A 201 2.12 -22.49 -4.38
C ARG A 201 1.36 -23.55 -5.21
N ARG A 202 0.11 -23.29 -5.62
CA ARG A 202 -0.65 -24.11 -6.58
C ARG A 202 -0.13 -24.06 -8.02
N ARG A 203 0.77 -23.14 -8.39
CA ARG A 203 1.44 -23.14 -9.70
C ARG A 203 2.82 -23.82 -9.61
N ARG A 204 2.84 -25.15 -9.71
CA ARG A 204 4.04 -26.02 -9.71
C ARG A 204 5.00 -25.84 -10.91
N HIS A 205 4.81 -24.79 -11.72
CA HIS A 205 5.49 -24.61 -13.01
C HIS A 205 6.10 -23.20 -13.19
N LEU A 206 6.22 -22.40 -12.11
CA LEU A 206 6.89 -21.10 -12.15
C LEU A 206 8.34 -21.22 -11.66
N THR A 207 9.29 -20.75 -12.47
CA THR A 207 10.72 -20.72 -12.15
C THR A 207 11.04 -19.79 -10.96
N LYS A 208 12.29 -19.77 -10.46
CA LYS A 208 12.70 -18.78 -9.44
C LYS A 208 12.60 -17.35 -9.99
N ALA A 209 13.01 -17.14 -11.25
CA ALA A 209 12.88 -15.87 -11.97
C ALA A 209 11.42 -15.41 -12.09
N ASP A 210 10.49 -16.27 -12.55
CA ASP A 210 9.05 -15.97 -12.61
C ASP A 210 8.50 -15.42 -11.29
N ARG A 211 8.89 -16.03 -10.16
CA ARG A 211 8.39 -15.66 -8.83
C ARG A 211 8.92 -14.29 -8.41
N LEU A 212 10.20 -14.00 -8.70
CA LEU A 212 10.80 -12.70 -8.45
C LEU A 212 10.20 -11.60 -9.35
N ALA A 213 10.12 -11.85 -10.65
CA ALA A 213 9.59 -10.91 -11.63
C ALA A 213 8.14 -10.50 -11.35
N ARG A 214 7.27 -11.46 -11.04
CA ARG A 214 5.86 -11.21 -10.67
C ARG A 214 5.74 -10.49 -9.33
N PHE A 215 6.65 -10.74 -8.38
CA PHE A 215 6.70 -10.02 -7.12
C PHE A 215 7.13 -8.56 -7.31
N GLU A 216 8.23 -8.29 -8.00
CA GLU A 216 8.67 -6.92 -8.35
C GLU A 216 7.62 -6.17 -9.17
N CYS A 217 6.94 -6.83 -10.11
CA CYS A 217 5.84 -6.24 -10.88
C CYS A 217 4.64 -5.84 -10.00
N ALA A 218 4.29 -6.67 -9.01
CA ALA A 218 3.24 -6.33 -8.05
C ALA A 218 3.66 -5.19 -7.11
N LEU A 219 4.96 -5.09 -6.79
CA LEU A 219 5.50 -3.98 -6.00
C LEU A 219 5.56 -2.67 -6.81
N GLN A 220 5.91 -2.69 -8.11
CA GLN A 220 5.86 -1.51 -8.99
C GLN A 220 4.42 -0.99 -9.07
N LEU A 221 3.47 -1.88 -9.35
CA LEU A 221 2.06 -1.51 -9.45
C LEU A 221 1.51 -0.93 -8.13
N LEU A 222 1.89 -1.49 -6.98
CA LEU A 222 1.53 -0.95 -5.67
C LEU A 222 2.19 0.41 -5.41
N ALA A 223 3.45 0.60 -5.79
CA ALA A 223 4.17 1.86 -5.60
C ALA A 223 3.60 3.00 -6.47
N VAL A 224 3.30 2.72 -7.74
CA VAL A 224 2.59 3.65 -8.64
C VAL A 224 1.17 3.94 -8.12
N GLN A 225 0.45 2.93 -7.61
CA GLN A 225 -0.85 3.17 -6.98
C GLN A 225 -0.73 4.10 -5.76
N GLN A 226 0.18 3.84 -4.82
CA GLN A 226 0.36 4.67 -3.63
C GLN A 226 0.70 6.13 -3.98
N PHE A 227 1.53 6.36 -5.01
CA PHE A 227 1.79 7.71 -5.52
C PHE A 227 0.51 8.40 -6.02
N ARG A 228 -0.28 7.71 -6.86
CA ARG A 228 -1.55 8.24 -7.40
C ARG A 228 -2.59 8.49 -6.30
N THR A 229 -2.69 7.60 -5.31
CA THR A 229 -3.56 7.73 -4.14
C THR A 229 -3.15 8.93 -3.28
N GLU A 230 -1.88 9.05 -2.90
CA GLU A 230 -1.42 10.17 -2.05
C GLU A 230 -1.50 11.52 -2.75
N THR A 231 -1.27 11.57 -4.06
CA THR A 231 -1.43 12.81 -4.84
C THR A 231 -2.89 13.20 -5.08
N LYS A 232 -3.83 12.24 -5.31
CA LYS A 232 -5.29 12.50 -5.27
C LYS A 232 -5.71 13.05 -3.92
N ALA A 233 -5.15 12.52 -2.82
CA ALA A 233 -5.43 13.01 -1.47
C ALA A 233 -4.93 14.44 -1.24
N TYR A 234 -3.67 14.77 -1.59
CA TYR A 234 -3.14 16.12 -1.42
C TYR A 234 -3.86 17.17 -2.28
N ASP A 235 -4.24 16.85 -3.53
CA ASP A 235 -5.04 17.76 -4.36
C ASP A 235 -6.44 18.01 -3.75
N ARG A 236 -7.08 16.97 -3.19
CA ARG A 236 -8.40 17.08 -2.55
C ARG A 236 -8.38 17.79 -1.20
N LEU A 237 -7.29 17.65 -0.44
CA LEU A 237 -7.08 18.30 0.87
C LEU A 237 -6.27 19.61 0.73
N SER A 238 -6.33 20.25 -0.45
CA SER A 238 -5.49 21.42 -0.80
C SER A 238 -5.73 22.64 0.08
N ASP A 239 -6.92 22.79 0.67
CA ASP A 239 -7.26 23.85 1.62
C ASP A 239 -6.68 23.63 3.03
N LEU A 240 -6.36 22.38 3.40
CA LEU A 240 -5.69 22.03 4.67
C LEU A 240 -4.15 22.14 4.60
N GLN A 241 -3.57 22.33 3.41
CA GLN A 241 -2.12 22.35 3.19
C GLN A 241 -1.44 23.57 3.85
N GLY A 242 -0.54 23.29 4.79
CA GLY A 242 0.12 24.28 5.65
C GLY A 242 -0.73 24.71 6.86
N ILE A 243 -1.93 24.17 7.03
CA ILE A 243 -2.80 24.39 8.21
C ILE A 243 -2.77 23.17 9.13
N GLY A 244 -3.06 21.99 8.57
CA GLY A 244 -3.14 20.71 9.27
C GLY A 244 -2.50 19.52 8.53
N ILE A 245 -2.08 19.69 7.27
CA ILE A 245 -1.25 18.73 6.54
C ILE A 245 -0.05 19.46 5.89
N PRO A 246 1.10 18.81 5.62
CA PRO A 246 2.22 19.47 4.95
C PRO A 246 1.85 19.98 3.55
N LYS A 247 2.45 21.10 3.11
CA LYS A 247 2.29 21.56 1.72
C LYS A 247 3.04 20.65 0.74
N VAL A 248 2.41 20.30 -0.37
CA VAL A 248 3.10 19.78 -1.56
C VAL A 248 3.75 20.95 -2.29
N LEU A 249 4.99 20.77 -2.72
CA LEU A 249 5.76 21.76 -3.47
C LEU A 249 5.88 21.34 -4.93
N ALA A 250 6.11 20.05 -5.19
CA ALA A 250 6.18 19.49 -6.54
C ALA A 250 5.94 17.97 -6.59
N HIS A 251 5.49 17.48 -7.74
CA HIS A 251 5.56 16.06 -8.13
C HIS A 251 6.77 15.85 -9.06
N VAL A 252 7.47 14.74 -8.86
CA VAL A 252 8.69 14.40 -9.62
C VAL A 252 8.64 12.97 -10.16
N LYS A 253 9.36 12.72 -11.25
CA LYS A 253 9.85 11.37 -11.59
C LYS A 253 11.37 11.28 -11.48
N PHE A 254 11.84 10.07 -11.29
CA PHE A 254 13.23 9.67 -11.22
C PHE A 254 13.39 8.35 -11.97
N SER A 255 14.24 8.33 -13.00
CA SER A 255 14.63 7.09 -13.69
C SER A 255 16.01 6.67 -13.18
N ILE A 256 16.15 5.42 -12.69
CA ILE A 256 17.48 4.81 -12.60
C ILE A 256 17.74 4.09 -13.92
N ALA A 257 18.14 4.89 -14.91
CA ALA A 257 18.67 4.38 -16.16
C ALA A 257 19.82 3.38 -15.87
N PRO A 258 19.89 2.24 -16.57
CA PRO A 258 21.11 1.44 -16.59
C PRO A 258 22.26 2.28 -17.15
N ALA A 259 23.48 1.96 -16.75
CA ALA A 259 24.65 2.54 -17.39
C ALA A 259 24.85 1.88 -18.76
N ALA A 260 24.55 2.63 -19.82
CA ALA A 260 24.73 2.36 -21.24
C ALA A 260 23.71 1.45 -21.96
N ASP A 261 23.63 1.71 -23.28
CA ASP A 261 23.20 0.86 -24.40
C ASP A 261 21.70 0.64 -24.74
N ASP A 262 20.74 1.14 -23.97
CA ASP A 262 19.33 1.27 -24.41
C ASP A 262 18.99 2.78 -24.62
N ASP A 263 18.92 3.24 -25.88
CA ASP A 263 18.57 4.64 -26.26
C ASP A 263 17.04 4.88 -26.40
N ASP A 264 16.22 3.84 -26.32
CA ASP A 264 14.76 3.88 -26.48
C ASP A 264 14.02 3.74 -25.11
N ASP A 265 12.89 4.44 -24.97
CA ASP A 265 11.90 4.36 -23.87
C ASP A 265 12.30 4.82 -22.43
N ASP A 266 12.90 6.02 -22.31
CA ASP A 266 13.11 6.76 -21.03
C ASP A 266 11.79 7.22 -20.30
N ASP A 267 10.64 6.80 -20.83
CA ASP A 267 9.28 7.10 -20.36
C ASP A 267 8.46 5.87 -19.89
N ASP A 268 9.05 4.66 -19.83
CA ASP A 268 8.32 3.46 -19.35
C ASP A 268 7.94 3.58 -17.84
N GLU A 269 6.62 3.49 -17.57
CA GLU A 269 6.05 3.49 -16.21
C GLU A 269 6.50 2.27 -15.38
N SER A 270 6.97 1.20 -16.02
CA SER A 270 7.54 0.01 -15.36
C SER A 270 8.85 0.31 -14.61
N PHE A 271 9.63 1.30 -15.07
CA PHE A 271 10.92 1.68 -14.46
C PHE A 271 10.92 3.08 -13.83
N THR A 272 9.93 3.91 -14.18
CA THR A 272 9.71 5.23 -13.58
C THR A 272 9.46 5.13 -12.07
N ILE A 273 10.22 5.91 -11.28
CA ILE A 273 10.02 6.08 -9.84
C ILE A 273 9.40 7.46 -9.60
N TYR A 274 8.14 7.48 -9.21
CA TYR A 274 7.46 8.72 -8.87
C TYR A 274 7.82 9.21 -7.47
N GLY A 275 7.58 10.50 -7.22
CA GLY A 275 7.77 11.09 -5.90
C GLY A 275 7.08 12.42 -5.68
N VAL A 276 7.01 12.81 -4.40
CA VAL A 276 6.43 14.06 -3.92
C VAL A 276 7.49 14.82 -3.13
N ILE A 277 7.73 16.07 -3.53
CA ILE A 277 8.49 17.05 -2.75
C ILE A 277 7.49 17.85 -1.90
N MET A 278 7.70 17.90 -0.59
CA MET A 278 6.78 18.50 0.37
C MET A 278 7.50 19.30 1.46
N GLU A 279 6.73 20.12 2.16
CA GLU A 279 7.17 20.94 3.28
C GLU A 279 7.77 20.09 4.41
N LYS A 280 8.93 20.52 4.90
CA LYS A 280 9.61 19.90 6.03
C LYS A 280 9.15 20.50 7.35
N ILE A 281 8.19 19.84 7.99
CA ILE A 281 7.83 20.10 9.40
C ILE A 281 9.03 19.79 10.30
N VAL A 282 9.45 20.74 11.14
CA VAL A 282 10.63 20.57 12.03
C VAL A 282 10.14 20.09 13.40
N GLY A 283 9.69 18.85 13.43
CA GLY A 283 8.91 18.29 14.53
C GLY A 283 9.39 16.95 15.06
N TYR A 284 8.48 16.31 15.79
CA TYR A 284 8.56 14.93 16.29
C TYR A 284 7.20 14.25 16.04
N SER A 285 7.19 12.92 16.02
CA SER A 285 5.95 12.14 15.86
C SER A 285 5.04 12.30 17.09
N LEU A 286 3.72 12.38 16.90
CA LEU A 286 2.78 12.64 18.01
C LEU A 286 2.84 11.54 19.08
N ASP A 287 3.12 10.28 18.73
CA ASP A 287 3.35 9.20 19.69
C ASP A 287 4.55 9.42 20.63
N GLN A 288 5.49 10.29 20.24
CA GLN A 288 6.66 10.70 21.03
C GLN A 288 6.35 11.88 21.96
N LEU A 289 5.16 12.48 21.92
CA LEU A 289 4.79 13.65 22.73
C LEU A 289 5.11 13.52 24.24
N PRO A 290 4.92 12.37 24.94
CA PRO A 290 5.27 12.29 26.36
C PRO A 290 6.77 12.14 26.65
N THR A 291 7.60 11.75 25.68
CA THR A 291 9.00 11.35 25.88
C THR A 291 10.02 12.17 25.10
N HIS A 292 9.60 12.94 24.09
CA HIS A 292 10.51 13.70 23.25
C HIS A 292 11.14 14.89 24.01
N PRO A 293 12.47 15.10 23.98
CA PRO A 293 13.13 16.17 24.74
C PRO A 293 12.69 17.60 24.39
N LYS A 294 12.07 17.80 23.22
CA LYS A 294 11.47 19.08 22.82
C LYS A 294 9.94 19.09 22.87
N ALA A 295 9.31 18.18 23.59
CA ALA A 295 7.85 18.18 23.78
C ALA A 295 7.33 19.53 24.30
N ALA A 296 6.05 19.81 24.09
CA ALA A 296 5.41 20.98 24.67
C ALA A 296 5.45 20.93 26.20
N GLN A 297 5.65 22.08 26.85
CA GLN A 297 5.65 22.23 28.29
C GLN A 297 4.98 23.58 28.62
N PRO A 298 4.04 23.64 29.58
CA PRO A 298 3.64 22.58 30.52
C PRO A 298 2.86 21.41 29.88
N LYS A 299 2.81 20.26 30.55
CA LYS A 299 2.04 19.06 30.11
C LYS A 299 0.55 19.34 29.83
N SER A 300 -0.03 20.40 30.41
CA SER A 300 -1.42 20.80 30.15
C SER A 300 -1.67 21.23 28.70
N GLU A 301 -0.64 21.58 27.92
CA GLU A 301 -0.78 21.82 26.47
C GLU A 301 -1.05 20.54 25.67
N TRP A 302 -0.76 19.35 26.22
CA TRP A 302 -0.82 18.11 25.46
C TRP A 302 -2.24 17.74 25.02
N SER A 303 -3.26 18.03 25.85
CA SER A 303 -4.66 17.84 25.47
C SER A 303 -5.03 18.68 24.25
N ARG A 304 -4.56 19.94 24.17
CA ARG A 304 -4.78 20.80 22.99
C ARG A 304 -4.11 20.23 21.73
N ILE A 305 -2.86 19.79 21.82
CA ILE A 305 -2.11 19.27 20.67
C ILE A 305 -2.73 17.96 20.16
N VAL A 306 -3.19 17.08 21.06
CA VAL A 306 -3.88 15.84 20.67
C VAL A 306 -5.27 16.15 20.12
N GLN A 307 -6.02 17.09 20.71
CA GLN A 307 -7.33 17.52 20.18
C GLN A 307 -7.20 18.11 18.78
N GLU A 308 -6.25 19.03 18.54
CA GLU A 308 -6.01 19.59 17.20
C GLU A 308 -5.68 18.51 16.16
N ALA A 309 -4.99 17.42 16.55
CA ALA A 309 -4.75 16.28 15.66
C ALA A 309 -6.02 15.44 15.38
N VAL A 310 -6.91 15.31 16.37
CA VAL A 310 -8.24 14.68 16.20
C VAL A 310 -9.13 15.52 15.28
N ASP A 311 -9.13 16.84 15.48
CA ASP A 311 -9.94 17.80 14.72
C ASP A 311 -9.50 17.85 13.24
N ILE A 312 -8.18 17.81 12.97
CA ILE A 312 -7.66 17.70 11.59
C ILE A 312 -8.09 16.39 10.94
N ALA A 313 -8.02 15.25 11.64
CA ALA A 313 -8.46 13.97 11.08
C ALA A 313 -9.97 13.96 10.77
N PHE A 314 -10.79 14.66 11.56
CA PHE A 314 -12.21 14.86 11.25
C PHE A 314 -12.42 15.74 10.01
N GLU A 315 -11.67 16.83 9.86
CA GLU A 315 -11.73 17.68 8.67
C GLU A 315 -11.21 16.95 7.40
N ILE A 316 -10.29 16.01 7.52
CA ILE A 316 -9.87 15.11 6.43
C ILE A 316 -11.03 14.18 6.06
N ASN A 317 -11.68 13.52 7.04
CA ASN A 317 -12.85 12.67 6.81
C ASN A 317 -14.01 13.44 6.13
N LYS A 318 -14.27 14.68 6.54
CA LYS A 318 -15.28 15.57 5.93
C LYS A 318 -14.98 15.95 4.48
N ARG A 319 -13.75 15.78 3.98
CA ARG A 319 -13.36 16.02 2.59
C ARG A 319 -13.37 14.76 1.73
N GLY A 320 -14.05 13.69 2.17
CA GLY A 320 -14.18 12.46 1.39
C GLY A 320 -12.86 11.69 1.24
N VAL A 321 -12.02 11.70 2.29
CA VAL A 321 -10.75 10.97 2.40
C VAL A 321 -10.69 10.26 3.75
N LEU A 322 -10.53 8.94 3.77
CA LEU A 322 -10.34 8.13 4.98
C LEU A 322 -8.97 7.48 5.00
N MET A 323 -8.25 7.59 6.10
CA MET A 323 -6.93 6.97 6.27
C MET A 323 -7.05 5.54 6.81
N GLU A 324 -6.63 4.56 6.03
CA GLU A 324 -6.55 3.16 6.47
C GLU A 324 -5.49 2.99 7.58
N ASP A 325 -4.38 3.73 7.46
CA ASP A 325 -3.25 3.72 8.41
C ASP A 325 -3.28 4.90 9.41
N CYS A 326 -4.48 5.35 9.83
CA CYS A 326 -4.61 6.48 10.75
C CYS A 326 -4.04 6.15 12.13
N ARG A 327 -2.88 6.73 12.48
CA ARG A 327 -2.19 6.51 13.76
C ARG A 327 -1.38 7.74 14.17
N PRO A 328 -1.07 7.94 15.47
CA PRO A 328 -0.24 9.06 15.91
C PRO A 328 1.20 9.05 15.37
N GLN A 329 1.67 7.92 14.80
CA GLN A 329 2.94 7.85 14.07
C GLN A 329 2.93 8.66 12.75
N ASN A 330 1.74 8.87 12.17
CA ASN A 330 1.53 9.58 10.90
C ASN A 330 1.10 11.04 11.13
N VAL A 331 1.43 11.60 12.31
CA VAL A 331 1.16 12.98 12.71
C VAL A 331 2.44 13.61 13.26
N LEU A 332 2.95 14.67 12.62
CA LEU A 332 4.12 15.42 13.05
C LEU A 332 3.72 16.65 13.84
N VAL A 333 4.20 16.79 15.08
CA VAL A 333 4.04 18.02 15.87
C VAL A 333 5.25 18.93 15.62
N ASP A 334 5.03 20.09 15.02
CA ASP A 334 6.10 21.08 14.83
C ASP A 334 6.63 21.56 16.20
N GLN A 335 7.96 21.54 16.36
CA GLN A 335 8.58 21.79 17.67
C GLN A 335 8.44 23.26 18.13
N ASN A 336 8.13 24.20 17.22
CA ASN A 336 8.18 25.64 17.47
C ASN A 336 6.77 26.20 17.67
N THR A 337 5.85 25.85 16.76
CA THR A 337 4.44 26.31 16.73
C THR A 337 3.50 25.40 17.50
N ARG A 338 3.93 24.18 17.83
CA ARG A 338 3.14 23.13 18.51
C ARG A 338 1.93 22.62 17.72
N LYS A 339 1.81 22.97 16.44
CA LYS A 339 0.75 22.46 15.56
C LYS A 339 1.03 21.02 15.13
N PRO A 340 0.02 20.13 15.18
CA PRO A 340 0.08 18.82 14.52
C PRO A 340 -0.14 18.95 13.01
N PHE A 341 0.51 18.07 12.25
CA PHE A 341 0.40 17.93 10.79
C PHE A 341 0.25 16.45 10.41
N VAL A 342 -0.89 16.07 9.84
CA VAL A 342 -1.17 14.69 9.39
C VAL A 342 -0.53 14.43 8.02
N HIS A 343 0.03 13.24 7.81
CA HIS A 343 0.73 12.87 6.57
C HIS A 343 0.62 11.36 6.24
N ASP A 344 1.30 10.92 5.17
CA ASP A 344 1.32 9.54 4.65
C ASP A 344 -0.04 9.06 4.10
N PHE A 345 -0.63 9.84 3.19
CA PHE A 345 -1.89 9.50 2.51
C PHE A 345 -1.73 8.43 1.41
N ALA A 346 -0.72 7.57 1.52
CA ALA A 346 -0.46 6.47 0.59
C ALA A 346 -1.50 5.34 0.68
N GLN A 347 -2.18 5.23 1.83
CA GLN A 347 -3.24 4.26 2.11
C GLN A 347 -4.49 5.02 2.59
N VAL A 348 -5.24 5.56 1.62
CA VAL A 348 -6.54 6.19 1.84
C VAL A 348 -7.61 5.62 0.93
N LEU A 349 -8.84 5.64 1.40
CA LEU A 349 -10.06 5.39 0.63
C LEU A 349 -10.75 6.75 0.37
N PHE A 350 -11.32 6.93 -0.81
CA PHE A 350 -12.09 8.14 -1.16
C PHE A 350 -13.60 7.89 -1.09
N ARG A 351 -14.41 8.92 -0.84
CA ARG A 351 -15.88 8.81 -0.86
C ARG A 351 -16.40 8.27 -2.20
N ASP A 352 -15.87 8.80 -3.30
CA ASP A 352 -16.11 8.38 -4.68
C ASP A 352 -15.52 6.99 -5.05
N ASP A 353 -14.94 6.25 -4.11
CA ASP A 353 -14.62 4.81 -4.29
C ASP A 353 -15.76 3.90 -3.75
N PHE A 354 -16.79 4.46 -3.11
CA PHE A 354 -18.01 3.78 -2.64
C PHE A 354 -19.18 4.08 -3.58
N PRO A 355 -20.19 3.19 -3.70
CA PRO A 355 -21.45 3.55 -4.34
C PRO A 355 -22.11 4.73 -3.61
N GLU A 356 -22.76 5.60 -4.36
CA GLU A 356 -23.78 6.48 -3.79
C GLU A 356 -24.92 5.59 -3.29
N GLN A 357 -25.45 5.89 -2.10
CA GLN A 357 -26.70 5.28 -1.68
C GLN A 357 -27.79 5.96 -2.52
N GLU A 358 -28.46 5.19 -3.38
CA GLU A 358 -29.75 5.61 -3.91
C GLU A 358 -30.70 5.67 -2.70
N ASP A 359 -31.27 6.85 -2.43
CA ASP A 359 -32.22 7.04 -1.33
C ASP A 359 -33.54 6.35 -1.69
N ASP A 360 -33.59 5.02 -1.48
CA ASP A 360 -34.77 4.17 -1.63
C ASP A 360 -35.80 4.51 -0.53
N ASP A 361 -36.43 5.69 -0.65
CA ASP A 361 -37.53 6.19 0.18
C ASP A 361 -38.86 5.38 -0.01
N GLU A 362 -38.85 4.32 -0.82
CA GLU A 362 -40.02 3.48 -1.13
C GLU A 362 -40.01 2.13 -0.38
N GLU A 363 -41.07 1.91 0.41
CA GLU A 363 -41.52 0.61 0.94
C GLU A 363 -40.68 -0.09 2.02
N ALA A 364 -40.28 0.65 3.06
CA ALA A 364 -40.12 0.08 4.40
C ALA A 364 -41.49 -0.30 5.02
N GLU A 365 -42.14 -1.36 4.53
CA GLU A 365 -43.35 -1.93 5.18
C GLU A 365 -43.06 -2.40 6.61
N GLU A 366 -44.07 -2.35 7.48
CA GLU A 366 -43.97 -2.57 8.94
C GLU A 366 -43.73 -4.05 9.31
N GLY A 367 -42.51 -4.54 9.05
CA GLY A 367 -42.04 -5.85 9.50
C GLY A 367 -41.59 -5.86 10.96
N GLU A 368 -42.53 -5.98 11.90
CA GLU A 368 -42.21 -6.40 13.27
C GLU A 368 -41.69 -7.86 13.27
N GLU A 369 -40.44 -8.13 13.69
CA GLU A 369 -40.13 -9.34 14.48
C GLU A 369 -38.75 -9.33 15.20
N GLU A 370 -38.84 -9.50 16.53
CA GLU A 370 -37.87 -10.03 17.52
C GLU A 370 -36.44 -9.48 17.70
N ASN A 371 -35.88 -9.79 18.88
CA ASN A 371 -34.59 -9.29 19.39
C ASN A 371 -33.51 -10.38 19.24
N ASP A 372 -32.44 -10.08 18.51
CA ASP A 372 -31.19 -10.86 18.58
C ASP A 372 -30.06 -10.01 19.18
N ASP A 373 -29.62 -10.37 20.40
CA ASP A 373 -28.55 -9.69 21.17
C ASP A 373 -27.15 -10.04 20.65
N TYR A 374 -26.87 -9.69 19.39
CA TYR A 374 -25.55 -9.78 18.78
C TYR A 374 -25.16 -8.47 18.10
N GLY A 375 -24.24 -7.75 18.74
CA GLY A 375 -23.81 -6.41 18.30
C GLY A 375 -23.31 -6.35 16.85
N PRO A 376 -23.61 -5.29 16.10
CA PRO A 376 -23.44 -5.24 14.65
C PRO A 376 -21.97 -5.26 14.21
N GLY A 377 -21.66 -6.12 13.24
CA GLY A 377 -20.47 -6.00 12.39
C GLY A 377 -19.24 -6.80 12.82
N LEU A 378 -19.27 -8.13 12.70
CA LEU A 378 -18.05 -8.96 12.73
C LEU A 378 -17.99 -10.10 11.69
N LEU A 379 -19.08 -10.44 11.01
CA LEU A 379 -19.12 -11.45 9.94
C LEU A 379 -20.16 -11.08 8.86
N GLY A 380 -19.77 -11.14 7.57
CA GLY A 380 -20.70 -11.23 6.44
C GLY A 380 -20.88 -9.94 5.63
N GLU A 381 -21.55 -8.96 6.23
CA GLU A 381 -22.02 -7.75 5.53
C GLU A 381 -20.91 -6.94 4.85
N PRO A 382 -21.04 -6.58 3.55
CA PRO A 382 -20.16 -5.61 2.90
C PRO A 382 -20.19 -4.25 3.62
N ILE A 383 -19.05 -3.58 3.73
CA ILE A 383 -19.03 -2.14 4.06
C ILE A 383 -19.25 -1.39 2.75
N ASP A 384 -20.52 -1.11 2.52
CA ASP A 384 -21.15 -0.52 1.35
C ASP A 384 -21.08 1.01 1.33
N SER A 385 -21.35 1.67 2.46
CA SER A 385 -21.33 3.14 2.54
C SER A 385 -20.04 3.73 3.13
N TYR A 386 -19.67 4.92 2.65
CA TYR A 386 -18.55 5.70 3.17
C TYR A 386 -18.68 5.94 4.68
N ASP A 387 -19.85 6.36 5.16
CA ASP A 387 -20.06 6.71 6.57
C ASP A 387 -19.94 5.50 7.52
N ARG A 388 -20.32 4.30 7.04
CA ARG A 388 -20.05 3.04 7.74
C ARG A 388 -18.55 2.77 7.84
N MET A 389 -17.78 3.06 6.79
CA MET A 389 -16.31 3.01 6.83
C MET A 389 -15.69 4.09 7.74
N VAL A 390 -16.25 5.30 7.81
CA VAL A 390 -15.82 6.33 8.77
C VAL A 390 -15.93 5.80 10.20
N ARG A 391 -17.10 5.23 10.55
CA ARG A 391 -17.39 4.65 11.87
C ARG A 391 -16.45 3.47 12.18
N PHE A 392 -16.17 2.61 11.18
CA PHE A 392 -15.30 1.44 11.32
C PHE A 392 -13.81 1.78 11.49
N LEU A 393 -13.26 2.65 10.63
CA LEU A 393 -11.85 3.06 10.71
C LEU A 393 -11.57 4.06 11.83
N GLY A 394 -12.60 4.78 12.31
CA GLY A 394 -12.57 5.57 13.54
C GLY A 394 -11.39 6.52 13.66
N ASN A 395 -10.97 7.17 12.57
CA ASN A 395 -9.68 7.88 12.46
C ASN A 395 -9.41 8.88 13.60
N THR A 396 -10.45 9.59 14.05
CA THR A 396 -10.43 10.50 15.20
C THR A 396 -10.06 9.79 16.51
N PHE A 397 -10.66 8.63 16.78
CA PHE A 397 -10.34 7.76 17.92
C PHE A 397 -8.98 7.05 17.77
N ALA A 398 -8.60 6.68 16.54
CA ALA A 398 -7.31 6.07 16.25
C ALA A 398 -6.12 7.00 16.57
N ILE A 399 -6.32 8.32 16.53
CA ILE A 399 -5.38 9.30 17.08
C ILE A 399 -5.65 9.50 18.59
N GLY A 400 -6.80 10.05 18.96
CA GLY A 400 -7.05 10.56 20.32
C GLY A 400 -7.05 9.46 21.40
N GLY A 401 -7.73 8.35 21.13
CA GLY A 401 -7.87 7.22 22.06
C GLY A 401 -6.58 6.42 22.22
N VAL A 402 -5.71 6.43 21.20
CA VAL A 402 -4.35 5.86 21.28
C VAL A 402 -3.43 6.82 22.06
N MET A 403 -3.50 8.12 21.80
CA MET A 403 -2.68 9.11 22.51
C MET A 403 -3.02 9.23 23.99
N ALA A 404 -4.31 9.17 24.37
CA ALA A 404 -4.72 9.13 25.78
C ALA A 404 -4.11 7.90 26.50
N LYS A 405 -4.13 6.72 25.87
CA LYS A 405 -3.52 5.49 26.42
C LYS A 405 -2.00 5.60 26.54
N ILE A 406 -1.33 6.19 25.53
CA ILE A 406 0.12 6.42 25.55
C ILE A 406 0.51 7.41 26.65
N ILE A 407 -0.13 8.57 26.73
CA ILE A 407 0.22 9.63 27.69
C ILE A 407 -0.12 9.24 29.13
N LYS A 408 -1.23 8.54 29.37
CA LYS A 408 -1.54 7.97 30.69
C LYS A 408 -0.46 6.98 31.13
N ARG A 409 0.04 6.12 30.24
CA ARG A 409 1.10 5.15 30.52
C ARG A 409 2.45 5.81 30.79
N GLU A 410 2.98 6.57 29.82
CA GLU A 410 4.35 7.09 29.87
C GLU A 410 4.53 8.26 30.87
N ALA A 411 3.47 9.05 31.08
CA ALA A 411 3.60 10.35 31.75
C ALA A 411 2.63 10.56 32.91
N GLN A 412 1.75 9.59 33.20
CA GLN A 412 0.77 9.62 34.29
C GLN A 412 -0.13 10.87 34.26
N VAL A 413 -0.59 11.22 33.05
CA VAL A 413 -1.56 12.29 32.78
C VAL A 413 -2.74 11.70 32.03
N ASP A 414 -3.95 11.97 32.52
CA ASP A 414 -5.19 11.71 31.78
C ASP A 414 -5.47 12.87 30.81
N LEU A 415 -5.87 12.54 29.59
CA LEU A 415 -6.28 13.51 28.58
C LEU A 415 -7.80 13.54 28.47
N GLU A 416 -8.38 14.73 28.58
CA GLU A 416 -9.74 15.00 28.13
C GLU A 416 -9.70 15.28 26.63
N ILE A 417 -10.15 14.31 25.83
CA ILE A 417 -10.27 14.41 24.36
C ILE A 417 -11.75 14.29 24.01
N ARG A 418 -12.27 15.26 23.26
CA ARG A 418 -13.63 15.25 22.73
C ARG A 418 -13.59 14.68 21.32
N TYR A 419 -14.38 13.66 21.06
CA TYR A 419 -14.56 13.14 19.70
C TYR A 419 -15.71 13.90 19.05
N PRO A 420 -15.56 14.35 17.79
CA PRO A 420 -16.67 14.94 17.07
C PRO A 420 -17.71 13.86 16.77
N ASP A 421 -18.97 14.29 16.77
CA ASP A 421 -20.09 13.45 16.38
C ASP A 421 -19.98 13.10 14.89
N LEU A 422 -20.01 11.79 14.59
CA LEU A 422 -19.83 11.27 13.24
C LEU A 422 -21.08 11.42 12.38
N GLU A 423 -22.26 11.65 12.97
CA GLU A 423 -23.52 11.86 12.23
C GLU A 423 -23.53 13.21 11.51
N ASN A 424 -22.69 14.15 11.96
CA ASN A 424 -22.52 15.46 11.34
C ASN A 424 -21.66 15.44 10.06
N ILE A 425 -21.07 14.31 9.65
CA ILE A 425 -20.22 14.21 8.46
C ILE A 425 -21.06 14.24 7.19
N SER A 426 -22.12 13.43 7.13
CA SER A 426 -23.06 13.33 6.01
C SER A 426 -23.68 14.70 5.67
N ALA A 427 -24.09 15.44 6.72
CA ALA A 427 -24.73 16.76 6.59
C ALA A 427 -23.82 17.87 6.02
N HIS A 428 -22.49 17.72 6.06
CA HIS A 428 -21.53 18.70 5.51
C HIS A 428 -21.15 18.41 4.04
N LEU A 429 -21.77 17.40 3.42
CA LEU A 429 -21.35 16.83 2.14
C LEU A 429 -22.43 16.87 1.04
N GLY A 430 -23.50 17.64 1.26
CA GLY A 430 -24.63 17.87 0.35
C GLY A 430 -24.76 19.32 -0.15
N THR A 431 -23.66 20.09 -0.16
CA THR A 431 -23.59 21.50 -0.58
C THR A 431 -22.29 21.80 -1.34
#